data_AF-A0A1D3UXG4-F1
#
_entry.id   AF-A0A1D3UXG4-F1
#
_cell.length_a   1.000
_cell.length_b   1.000
_cell.length_c   1.000
_cell.angle_alpha   90.00
_cell.angle_beta   90.00
_cell.angle_gamma   90.00
#
_symmetry.space_group_name_H-M   'P 1'
#
loop_
_entity.id
_entity.type
_entity.pdbx_description
1 polymer ?
#
loop_
_entity_poly.entity_id
_entity_poly.type
_entity_poly.pdbx_seq_one_letter_code
_entity_poly.pdbx_strand_id
1 'polypeptide(L)'
;MQRYIFRPPPLFEFELKDLAEITHKKLQLSGVPHRIDFYQIFRFEDGKIVEHWDNLQETPKQSNPSGRTMTDGTTEIKDLDKTEQNKVLVRNFVEDILVNGRMEKLAGYFDGDNYIQHNPQIPDQLSGLGATLEALAKQGIFMKYDTIQKVLGEGNFVLTLSEGHFGNAHNTFYDLFRVKNGKIAEHWDVIKPTLVKHYDLRNEQQ
;
A
#
# COMPACT_ATOMS: atom_id res chain seq x y z
N MET A 1 36.33 -18.18 12.51
CA MET A 1 34.95 -18.19 11.97
C MET A 1 34.13 -17.23 12.81
N GLN A 2 33.98 -15.99 12.35
CA GLN A 2 33.35 -14.91 13.13
C GLN A 2 31.89 -14.78 12.67
N ARG A 3 30.94 -15.07 13.57
CA ARG A 3 29.50 -14.93 13.31
C ARG A 3 29.14 -13.46 13.46
N TYR A 4 28.72 -12.81 12.38
CA TYR A 4 28.15 -11.47 12.43
C TYR A 4 26.64 -11.58 12.70
N ILE A 5 26.23 -11.10 13.87
CA ILE A 5 24.80 -10.93 14.21
C ILE A 5 24.35 -9.64 13.53
N PHE A 6 23.52 -9.77 12.50
CA PHE A 6 22.84 -8.63 11.89
C PHE A 6 21.84 -8.07 12.92
N ARG A 7 22.16 -6.93 13.51
CA ARG A 7 21.19 -6.15 14.28
C ARG A 7 20.56 -5.15 13.32
N PRO A 8 19.24 -5.19 13.08
CA PRO A 8 18.59 -4.14 12.31
C PRO A 8 18.84 -2.79 12.99
N PRO A 9 19.08 -1.70 12.23
CA PRO A 9 19.23 -0.37 12.81
C PRO A 9 17.95 0.03 13.55
N PRO A 10 18.04 0.92 14.56
CA PRO A 10 16.88 1.36 15.32
C PRO A 10 15.85 2.01 14.39
N LEU A 11 14.58 1.66 14.59
CA LEU A 11 13.44 2.30 13.95
C LEU A 11 13.39 3.76 14.43
N PHE A 12 13.83 4.67 13.58
CA PHE A 12 13.61 6.10 13.78
C PHE A 12 12.13 6.39 13.50
N GLU A 13 11.39 6.86 14.50
CA GLU A 13 10.08 7.48 14.30
C GLU A 13 10.30 8.87 13.70
N PHE A 14 9.80 9.09 12.48
CA PHE A 14 9.95 10.36 11.75
C PHE A 14 8.62 11.13 11.77
N GLU A 15 8.64 12.37 12.27
CA GLU A 15 7.52 13.32 12.12
C GLU A 15 7.57 13.96 10.73
N LEU A 16 6.52 13.73 9.93
CA LEU A 16 6.31 14.28 8.58
C LEU A 16 5.94 15.76 8.61
N LYS A 17 6.90 16.63 8.97
CA LYS A 17 6.83 18.04 8.59
C LYS A 17 7.46 18.32 7.22
N ASP A 18 8.16 17.34 6.66
CA ASP A 18 8.76 17.43 5.33
C ASP A 18 7.88 16.70 4.31
N LEU A 19 7.21 17.49 3.48
CA LEU A 19 6.17 17.09 2.52
C LEU A 19 6.50 15.79 1.77
N ALA A 20 5.66 14.77 1.95
CA ALA A 20 5.49 13.70 0.99
C ALA A 20 4.35 14.10 0.05
N GLU A 21 4.66 14.51 -1.18
CA GLU A 21 3.62 14.61 -2.21
C GLU A 21 3.30 13.20 -2.69
N ILE A 22 2.12 12.68 -2.31
CA ILE A 22 1.60 11.43 -2.86
C ILE A 22 0.89 11.78 -4.15
N THR A 23 1.51 11.44 -5.28
CA THR A 23 0.82 11.52 -6.56
C THR A 23 0.29 10.16 -6.96
N HIS A 24 -1.03 10.08 -7.10
CA HIS A 24 -1.70 8.99 -7.79
C HIS A 24 -2.07 9.49 -9.18
N LYS A 25 -1.26 9.11 -10.18
CA LYS A 25 -1.41 9.63 -11.55
C LYS A 25 -1.42 8.51 -12.56
N LYS A 26 -2.31 8.66 -13.53
CA LYS A 26 -2.37 7.84 -14.72
C LYS A 26 -1.42 8.39 -15.77
N LEU A 27 -0.40 7.64 -16.17
CA LEU A 27 0.54 8.09 -17.22
C LEU A 27 0.59 7.09 -18.38
N GLN A 28 0.53 7.63 -19.59
CA GLN A 28 0.88 6.91 -20.82
C GLN A 28 2.24 7.43 -21.26
N LEU A 29 3.29 6.66 -21.01
CA LEU A 29 4.64 7.00 -21.47
C LEU A 29 4.76 6.70 -22.97
N SER A 30 5.38 7.62 -23.72
CA SER A 30 5.69 7.40 -25.14
C SER A 30 6.58 6.16 -25.29
N GLY A 31 6.18 5.22 -26.15
CA GLY A 31 6.90 3.96 -26.36
C GLY A 31 6.58 2.85 -25.36
N VAL A 32 5.79 3.10 -24.30
CA VAL A 32 5.26 2.04 -23.43
C VAL A 32 3.86 1.67 -23.95
N PRO A 33 3.60 0.41 -24.33
CA PRO A 33 2.32 0.02 -24.93
C PRO A 33 1.15 -0.04 -23.94
N HIS A 34 1.43 0.11 -22.64
CA HIS A 34 0.48 -0.05 -21.55
C HIS A 34 0.42 1.21 -20.68
N ARG A 35 -0.73 1.42 -20.03
CA ARG A 35 -0.93 2.48 -19.05
C ARG A 35 -0.36 2.00 -17.72
N ILE A 36 0.26 2.91 -16.97
CA ILE A 36 0.87 2.61 -15.68
C ILE A 36 0.19 3.48 -14.63
N ASP A 37 -0.23 2.85 -13.54
CA ASP A 37 -0.60 3.53 -12.30
C ASP A 37 0.55 3.40 -11.31
N PHE A 38 0.87 4.51 -10.65
CA PHE A 38 1.99 4.58 -9.74
C PHE A 38 1.68 5.47 -8.54
N TYR A 39 2.34 5.13 -7.44
CA TYR A 39 2.55 6.03 -6.32
C TYR A 39 3.98 6.54 -6.41
N GLN A 40 4.15 7.85 -6.32
CA GLN A 40 5.44 8.49 -6.09
C GLN A 40 5.44 9.16 -4.73
N ILE A 41 6.58 9.05 -4.04
CA ILE A 41 6.84 9.67 -2.75
C ILE A 41 8.16 10.40 -2.89
N PHE A 42 8.15 11.70 -2.63
CA PHE A 42 9.35 12.53 -2.59
C PHE A 42 9.60 12.98 -1.16
N ARG A 43 10.87 13.04 -0.76
CA ARG A 43 11.30 13.73 0.46
C ARG A 43 12.12 14.94 0.07
N PHE A 44 11.88 16.04 0.76
CA PHE A 44 12.58 17.30 0.53
C PHE A 44 13.41 17.69 1.75
N GLU A 45 14.59 18.27 1.52
CA GLU A 45 15.39 19.01 2.49
C GLU A 45 15.83 20.32 1.84
N ASP A 46 15.68 21.45 2.53
CA ASP A 46 16.03 22.79 2.03
C ASP A 46 15.45 23.10 0.63
N GLY A 47 14.22 22.65 0.38
CA GLY A 47 13.52 22.84 -0.90
C GLY A 47 14.05 21.98 -2.05
N LYS A 48 14.92 21.00 -1.79
CA LYS A 48 15.47 20.06 -2.78
C LYS A 48 15.00 18.65 -2.51
N ILE A 49 14.74 17.89 -3.57
CA ILE A 49 14.46 16.44 -3.47
C ILE A 49 15.74 15.75 -3.01
N VAL A 50 15.64 15.02 -1.90
CA VAL A 50 16.74 14.22 -1.35
C VAL A 50 16.45 12.73 -1.42
N GLU A 51 15.18 12.32 -1.42
CA GLU A 51 14.78 10.92 -1.64
C GLU A 51 13.55 10.85 -2.55
N HIS A 52 13.48 9.78 -3.33
CA HIS A 52 12.36 9.46 -4.20
C HIS A 52 12.12 7.95 -4.17
N TRP A 53 10.87 7.56 -3.92
CA TRP A 53 10.43 6.18 -4.03
C TRP A 53 9.22 6.13 -4.93
N ASP A 54 9.16 5.09 -5.76
CA ASP A 54 7.98 4.78 -6.54
C ASP A 54 7.56 3.33 -6.37
N ASN A 55 6.27 3.09 -6.59
CA ASN A 55 5.76 1.77 -6.87
C ASN A 55 4.75 1.89 -8.01
N LEU A 56 4.73 0.91 -8.91
CA LEU A 56 3.93 0.98 -10.12
C LEU A 56 3.43 -0.39 -10.57
N GLN A 57 2.25 -0.42 -11.17
CA GLN A 57 1.71 -1.59 -11.86
C GLN A 57 1.04 -1.19 -13.18
N GLU A 58 0.86 -2.17 -14.06
CA GLU A 58 0.09 -1.96 -15.28
C GLU A 58 -1.38 -1.67 -14.93
N THR A 59 -1.92 -0.60 -15.50
CA THR A 59 -3.34 -0.26 -15.38
C THR A 59 -4.17 -1.24 -16.22
N PRO A 60 -5.13 -1.95 -15.62
CA PRO A 60 -6.01 -2.82 -16.38
C PRO A 60 -6.89 -2.03 -17.37
N LYS A 61 -7.23 -2.66 -18.50
CA LYS A 61 -8.10 -2.05 -19.51
C LYS A 61 -9.55 -1.92 -19.04
N GLN A 62 -9.95 -2.77 -18.12
CA GLN A 62 -11.30 -2.85 -17.58
C GLN A 62 -11.29 -2.37 -16.13
N SER A 63 -12.41 -1.78 -15.70
CA SER A 63 -12.68 -1.52 -14.29
C SER A 63 -12.74 -2.82 -13.48
N ASN A 64 -12.63 -2.69 -12.16
CA ASN A 64 -12.88 -3.80 -11.24
C ASN A 64 -14.33 -4.30 -11.36
N PRO A 65 -14.70 -5.41 -10.69
CA PRO A 65 -16.04 -5.98 -10.79
C PRO A 65 -17.17 -5.03 -10.36
N SER A 66 -16.86 -3.96 -9.61
CA SER A 66 -17.80 -2.91 -9.19
C SER A 66 -17.79 -1.66 -10.07
N GLY A 67 -17.05 -1.67 -11.19
CA GLY A 67 -16.99 -0.56 -12.13
C GLY A 67 -15.98 0.54 -11.77
N ARG A 68 -15.18 0.37 -10.72
CA ARG A 68 -14.13 1.30 -10.30
C ARG A 68 -12.86 1.14 -11.11
N THR A 69 -12.17 2.23 -11.33
CA THR A 69 -10.83 2.23 -11.91
C THR A 69 -9.79 2.27 -10.80
N MET A 70 -8.52 2.13 -11.17
CA MET A 70 -7.45 2.37 -10.22
C MET A 70 -7.33 3.83 -9.79
N THR A 71 -7.92 4.81 -10.49
CA THR A 71 -7.62 6.24 -10.28
C THR A 71 -8.82 7.12 -10.01
N ASP A 72 -10.03 6.57 -10.03
CA ASP A 72 -11.25 7.29 -9.66
C ASP A 72 -11.43 7.33 -8.15
N GLY A 73 -12.53 7.91 -7.70
CA GLY A 73 -12.79 8.19 -6.29
C GLY A 73 -12.57 9.66 -5.95
N THR A 74 -12.70 9.99 -4.67
CA THR A 74 -12.54 11.37 -4.20
C THR A 74 -11.06 11.73 -4.02
N THR A 75 -10.72 12.98 -4.30
CA THR A 75 -9.39 13.57 -4.05
C THR A 75 -9.43 14.66 -3.00
N GLU A 76 -10.59 14.87 -2.35
CA GLU A 76 -10.79 15.95 -1.39
C GLU A 76 -10.19 15.58 -0.04
N ILE A 77 -9.16 16.32 0.36
CA ILE A 77 -8.51 16.18 1.67
C ILE A 77 -9.40 16.84 2.75
N LYS A 78 -9.72 16.08 3.79
CA LYS A 78 -10.51 16.49 4.96
C LYS A 78 -9.82 16.07 6.24
N ASP A 79 -10.35 16.46 7.39
CA ASP A 79 -9.90 15.98 8.70
C ASP A 79 -8.38 16.17 8.92
N LEU A 80 -7.81 17.30 8.47
CA LEU A 80 -6.37 17.62 8.62
C LEU A 80 -5.93 17.56 10.09
N ASP A 81 -6.81 17.95 11.00
CA ASP A 81 -6.64 17.88 12.46
C ASP A 81 -6.60 16.45 13.01
N LYS A 82 -6.99 15.45 12.22
CA LYS A 82 -7.03 14.03 12.60
C LYS A 82 -6.00 13.15 11.89
N THR A 83 -5.03 13.77 11.21
CA THR A 83 -4.03 13.05 10.39
C THR A 83 -3.35 11.93 11.17
N GLU A 84 -2.86 12.20 12.37
CA GLU A 84 -2.15 11.19 13.18
C GLU A 84 -3.10 10.10 13.69
N GLN A 85 -4.32 10.45 14.08
CA GLN A 85 -5.34 9.47 14.49
C GLN A 85 -5.70 8.54 13.33
N ASN A 86 -5.82 9.09 12.11
CA ASN A 86 -6.10 8.30 10.92
C ASN A 86 -4.93 7.38 10.57
N LYS A 87 -3.68 7.86 10.69
CA LYS A 87 -2.47 7.03 10.51
C LYS A 87 -2.42 5.87 11.49
N VAL A 88 -2.78 6.10 12.76
CA VAL A 88 -2.86 5.04 13.78
C VAL A 88 -3.95 4.03 13.45
N LEU A 89 -5.15 4.49 13.07
CA LEU A 89 -6.26 3.62 12.67
C LEU A 89 -5.85 2.66 11.53
N VAL A 90 -5.26 3.21 10.47
CA VAL A 90 -4.86 2.45 9.29
C VAL A 90 -3.67 1.53 9.57
N ARG A 91 -2.65 2.00 10.31
CA ARG A 91 -1.56 1.13 10.76
C ARG A 91 -2.10 -0.06 11.53
N ASN A 92 -2.97 0.17 12.50
CA ASN A 92 -3.53 -0.91 13.32
C ASN A 92 -4.33 -1.90 12.46
N PHE A 93 -5.08 -1.42 11.46
CA PHE A 93 -5.76 -2.30 10.51
C PHE A 93 -4.77 -3.21 9.76
N VAL A 94 -3.72 -2.63 9.16
CA VAL A 94 -2.72 -3.40 8.40
C VAL A 94 -1.99 -4.39 9.32
N GLU A 95 -1.61 -3.98 10.52
CA GLU A 95 -0.95 -4.86 11.49
C GLU A 95 -1.87 -5.97 11.99
N ASP A 96 -3.08 -5.64 12.43
CA ASP A 96 -4.03 -6.62 12.97
C ASP A 96 -4.42 -7.63 11.90
N ILE A 97 -4.81 -7.17 10.71
CA ILE A 97 -5.42 -8.02 9.69
C ILE A 97 -4.36 -8.59 8.74
N LEU A 98 -3.59 -7.74 8.07
CA LEU A 98 -2.75 -8.16 6.95
C LEU A 98 -1.42 -8.79 7.41
N VAL A 99 -0.89 -8.34 8.56
CA VAL A 99 0.33 -8.92 9.15
C VAL A 99 0.02 -10.10 10.07
N ASN A 100 -0.91 -9.91 11.01
CA ASN A 100 -1.14 -10.88 12.08
C ASN A 100 -2.37 -11.78 11.88
N GLY A 101 -3.19 -11.57 10.84
CA GLY A 101 -4.34 -12.42 10.55
C GLY A 101 -5.46 -12.39 11.60
N ARG A 102 -5.57 -11.32 12.40
CA ARG A 102 -6.58 -11.14 13.46
C ARG A 102 -7.95 -10.76 12.89
N MET A 103 -8.52 -11.64 12.08
CA MET A 103 -9.77 -11.42 11.35
C MET A 103 -10.97 -11.09 12.26
N GLU A 104 -10.93 -11.50 13.54
CA GLU A 104 -11.94 -11.14 14.54
C GLU A 104 -12.06 -9.63 14.79
N LYS A 105 -11.01 -8.85 14.46
CA LYS A 105 -11.01 -7.39 14.58
C LYS A 105 -11.49 -6.66 13.33
N LEU A 106 -11.64 -7.36 12.20
CA LEU A 106 -11.85 -6.76 10.88
C LEU A 106 -13.03 -5.78 10.87
N ALA A 107 -14.19 -6.22 11.36
CA ALA A 107 -15.41 -5.41 11.38
C ALA A 107 -15.26 -4.10 12.19
N GLY A 108 -14.31 -4.05 13.14
CA GLY A 108 -14.03 -2.87 13.95
C GLY A 108 -13.47 -1.69 13.14
N TYR A 109 -12.87 -1.93 11.98
CA TYR A 109 -12.22 -0.90 11.16
C TYR A 109 -13.15 -0.22 10.15
N PHE A 110 -14.27 -0.86 9.83
CA PHE A 110 -15.18 -0.43 8.76
C PHE A 110 -16.53 0.04 9.32
N ASP A 111 -17.26 0.77 8.49
CA ASP A 111 -18.65 1.17 8.73
C ASP A 111 -19.61 0.19 8.05
N GLY A 112 -19.81 -0.97 8.70
CA GLY A 112 -20.55 -2.08 8.12
C GLY A 112 -19.90 -2.55 6.83
N ASP A 113 -20.69 -2.67 5.76
CA ASP A 113 -20.22 -3.13 4.44
C ASP A 113 -19.84 -1.97 3.49
N ASN A 114 -19.82 -0.73 4.00
CA ASN A 114 -19.57 0.47 3.20
C ASN A 114 -18.06 0.68 2.98
N TYR A 115 -17.52 -0.04 2.01
CA TYR A 115 -16.12 0.05 1.61
C TYR A 115 -16.00 0.09 0.09
N ILE A 116 -15.22 1.03 -0.45
CA ILE A 116 -14.99 1.18 -1.88
C ILE A 116 -13.61 0.60 -2.22
N GLN A 117 -13.54 -0.19 -3.30
CA GLN A 117 -12.31 -0.83 -3.74
C GLN A 117 -11.90 -0.32 -5.13
N HIS A 118 -10.63 0.05 -5.25
CA HIS A 118 -10.01 0.38 -6.53
C HIS A 118 -8.99 -0.67 -6.98
N ASN A 119 -8.72 -1.69 -6.15
CA ASN A 119 -7.99 -2.87 -6.58
C ASN A 119 -8.73 -3.50 -7.79
N PRO A 120 -8.06 -3.72 -8.93
CA PRO A 120 -8.72 -4.20 -10.14
C PRO A 120 -9.38 -5.58 -10.04
N GLN A 121 -8.98 -6.40 -9.07
CA GLN A 121 -9.45 -7.77 -8.89
C GLN A 121 -10.51 -7.91 -7.80
N ILE A 122 -10.75 -6.86 -7.01
CA ILE A 122 -11.60 -6.93 -5.82
C ILE A 122 -12.81 -6.01 -6.02
N PRO A 123 -14.05 -6.52 -5.86
CA PRO A 123 -15.25 -5.67 -5.86
C PRO A 123 -15.29 -4.75 -4.63
N ASP A 124 -16.12 -3.70 -4.70
CA ASP A 124 -16.56 -2.92 -3.55
C ASP A 124 -17.13 -3.85 -2.45
N GLN A 125 -17.31 -3.26 -1.27
CA GLN A 125 -17.84 -3.86 -0.04
C GLN A 125 -16.83 -4.73 0.70
N LEU A 126 -16.95 -4.76 2.03
CA LEU A 126 -16.09 -5.59 2.89
C LEU A 126 -16.37 -7.09 2.65
N SER A 127 -17.63 -7.42 2.36
CA SER A 127 -18.07 -8.74 1.91
C SER A 127 -17.41 -9.14 0.59
N GLY A 128 -17.23 -8.20 -0.33
CA GLY A 128 -16.50 -8.38 -1.59
C GLY A 128 -15.02 -8.74 -1.38
N LEU A 129 -14.34 -8.00 -0.50
CA LEU A 129 -12.98 -8.32 -0.07
C LEU A 129 -12.90 -9.70 0.57
N GLY A 130 -13.79 -10.00 1.53
CA GLY A 130 -13.83 -11.29 2.23
C GLY A 130 -14.03 -12.47 1.30
N ALA A 131 -15.00 -12.37 0.37
CA ALA A 131 -15.25 -13.41 -0.63
C ALA A 131 -14.05 -13.64 -1.55
N THR A 132 -13.34 -12.57 -1.92
CA THR A 132 -12.14 -12.66 -2.76
C THR A 132 -11.00 -13.36 -2.03
N LEU A 133 -10.73 -12.98 -0.78
CA LEU A 133 -9.71 -13.63 0.05
C LEU A 133 -10.04 -15.11 0.30
N GLU A 134 -11.30 -15.45 0.54
CA GLU A 134 -11.73 -16.84 0.69
C GLU A 134 -11.53 -17.65 -0.61
N ALA A 135 -11.85 -17.06 -1.77
CA ALA A 135 -11.66 -17.69 -3.07
C ALA A 135 -10.18 -17.94 -3.40
N LEU A 136 -9.29 -17.00 -3.04
CA LEU A 136 -7.84 -17.16 -3.16
C LEU A 136 -7.32 -18.25 -2.20
N ALA A 137 -7.79 -18.26 -0.95
CA ALA A 137 -7.39 -19.26 0.04
C ALA A 137 -7.76 -20.69 -0.39
N LYS A 138 -8.93 -20.89 -1.02
CA LYS A 138 -9.33 -22.18 -1.62
C LYS A 138 -8.40 -22.66 -2.73
N GLN A 139 -7.67 -21.75 -3.36
CA GLN A 139 -6.66 -22.04 -4.38
C GLN A 139 -5.24 -22.15 -3.79
N GLY A 140 -5.10 -22.05 -2.46
CA GLY A 140 -3.80 -22.03 -1.77
C GLY A 140 -3.03 -20.73 -1.97
N ILE A 141 -3.68 -19.66 -2.42
CA ILE A 141 -3.08 -18.33 -2.59
C ILE A 141 -3.42 -17.51 -1.36
N PHE A 142 -2.39 -17.04 -0.65
CA PHE A 142 -2.55 -16.22 0.54
C PHE A 142 -1.90 -14.86 0.32
N MET A 143 -2.56 -13.82 0.83
CA MET A 143 -1.96 -12.50 0.98
C MET A 143 -1.56 -12.35 2.44
N LYS A 144 -0.27 -12.16 2.70
CA LYS A 144 0.27 -11.99 4.04
C LYS A 144 1.35 -10.93 4.01
N TYR A 145 1.22 -9.92 4.86
CA TYR A 145 2.25 -8.90 5.02
C TYR A 145 3.21 -9.36 6.10
N ASP A 146 4.50 -9.07 5.92
CA ASP A 146 5.53 -9.39 6.91
C ASP A 146 5.92 -8.15 7.72
N THR A 147 6.09 -7.00 7.06
CA THR A 147 6.49 -5.74 7.72
C THR A 147 5.84 -4.52 7.08
N ILE A 148 5.42 -3.55 7.91
CA ILE A 148 5.09 -2.19 7.47
C ILE A 148 6.35 -1.34 7.52
N GLN A 149 6.83 -0.92 6.36
CA GLN A 149 8.04 -0.11 6.20
C GLN A 149 7.78 1.37 6.51
N LYS A 150 6.65 1.92 6.04
CA LYS A 150 6.28 3.32 6.25
C LYS A 150 4.77 3.49 6.34
N VAL A 151 4.35 4.50 7.10
CA VAL A 151 2.96 5.00 7.14
C VAL A 151 3.00 6.51 6.99
N LEU A 152 2.50 6.99 5.85
CA LEU A 152 2.40 8.39 5.47
C LEU A 152 0.93 8.80 5.50
N GLY A 153 0.61 10.06 5.76
CA GLY A 153 -0.78 10.49 5.71
C GLY A 153 -0.94 12.00 5.72
N GLU A 154 -2.06 12.45 5.17
CA GLU A 154 -2.51 13.83 5.16
C GLU A 154 -4.04 13.85 5.29
N GLY A 155 -4.52 14.40 6.41
CA GLY A 155 -5.93 14.44 6.74
C GLY A 155 -6.57 13.05 6.74
N ASN A 156 -7.56 12.86 5.89
CA ASN A 156 -8.32 11.63 5.74
C ASN A 156 -7.66 10.57 4.84
N PHE A 157 -6.48 10.83 4.28
CA PHE A 157 -5.74 9.86 3.45
C PHE A 157 -4.51 9.32 4.18
N VAL A 158 -4.30 8.01 4.10
CA VAL A 158 -3.14 7.33 4.69
C VAL A 158 -2.59 6.30 3.72
N LEU A 159 -1.30 6.40 3.41
CA LEU A 159 -0.57 5.46 2.58
C LEU A 159 0.33 4.58 3.45
N THR A 160 0.20 3.27 3.32
CA THR A 160 1.10 2.30 3.95
C THR A 160 1.97 1.63 2.90
N LEU A 161 3.28 1.57 3.18
CA LEU A 161 4.25 0.82 2.39
C LEU A 161 4.60 -0.42 3.18
N SER A 162 4.27 -1.58 2.64
CA SER A 162 4.50 -2.87 3.28
C SER A 162 5.22 -3.82 2.33
N GLU A 163 5.84 -4.84 2.89
CA GLU A 163 6.34 -5.99 2.13
C GLU A 163 5.74 -7.28 2.67
N GLY A 164 5.68 -8.30 1.83
CA GLY A 164 5.18 -9.60 2.21
C GLY A 164 4.98 -10.51 1.01
N HIS A 165 4.01 -11.38 1.09
CA HIS A 165 3.79 -12.46 0.14
C HIS A 165 2.38 -12.42 -0.44
N PHE A 166 2.30 -12.57 -1.76
CA PHE A 166 1.07 -12.88 -2.48
C PHE A 166 1.27 -14.22 -3.19
N GLY A 167 0.65 -15.27 -2.66
CA GLY A 167 1.04 -16.64 -2.98
C GLY A 167 2.50 -16.88 -2.60
N ASN A 168 3.31 -17.41 -3.53
CA ASN A 168 4.73 -17.67 -3.32
C ASN A 168 5.64 -16.49 -3.68
N ALA A 169 5.10 -15.40 -4.24
CA ALA A 169 5.88 -14.26 -4.66
C ALA A 169 6.06 -13.27 -3.50
N HIS A 170 7.29 -12.82 -3.26
CA HIS A 170 7.54 -11.65 -2.43
C HIS A 170 7.10 -10.39 -3.18
N ASN A 171 6.38 -9.51 -2.52
CA ASN A 171 5.79 -8.32 -3.10
C ASN A 171 5.98 -7.12 -2.17
N THR A 172 6.02 -5.94 -2.80
CA THR A 172 5.77 -4.66 -2.12
C THR A 172 4.33 -4.25 -2.35
N PHE A 173 3.69 -3.79 -1.27
CA PHE A 173 2.31 -3.33 -1.25
C PHE A 173 2.28 -1.86 -0.87
N TYR A 174 1.73 -1.04 -1.75
CA TYR A 174 1.49 0.38 -1.48
C TYR A 174 -0.01 0.55 -1.42
N ASP A 175 -0.54 0.67 -0.21
CA ASP A 175 -1.98 0.73 0.05
C ASP A 175 -2.36 2.14 0.51
N LEU A 176 -3.13 2.85 -0.31
CA LEU A 176 -3.72 4.13 0.06
C LEU A 176 -5.13 3.88 0.58
N PHE A 177 -5.43 4.41 1.76
CA PHE A 177 -6.73 4.34 2.39
C PHE A 177 -7.31 5.73 2.58
N ARG A 178 -8.62 5.86 2.39
CA ARG A 178 -9.39 7.01 2.87
C ARG A 178 -10.20 6.63 4.11
N VAL A 179 -10.08 7.47 5.13
CA VAL A 179 -10.87 7.40 6.36
C VAL A 179 -12.09 8.32 6.25
N LYS A 180 -13.22 7.88 6.81
CA LYS A 180 -14.44 8.69 6.98
C LYS A 180 -15.05 8.34 8.31
N ASN A 181 -15.35 9.34 9.13
CA ASN A 181 -15.99 9.15 10.44
C ASN A 181 -15.25 8.13 11.33
N GLY A 182 -13.91 8.11 11.29
CA GLY A 182 -13.08 7.18 12.06
C GLY A 182 -13.11 5.72 11.57
N LYS A 183 -13.57 5.48 10.34
CA LYS A 183 -13.63 4.17 9.69
C LYS A 183 -12.94 4.19 8.33
N ILE A 184 -12.34 3.08 7.93
CA ILE A 184 -11.78 2.91 6.59
C ILE A 184 -12.96 2.79 5.62
N ALA A 185 -12.95 3.59 4.56
CA ALA A 185 -14.10 3.74 3.66
C ALA A 185 -13.77 3.52 2.18
N GLU A 186 -12.51 3.65 1.78
CA GLU A 186 -12.08 3.51 0.39
C GLU A 186 -10.60 3.14 0.36
N HIS A 187 -10.19 2.36 -0.63
CA HIS A 187 -8.82 1.86 -0.76
C HIS A 187 -8.40 1.68 -2.20
N TRP A 188 -7.14 2.02 -2.45
CA TRP A 188 -6.41 1.84 -3.68
C TRP A 188 -5.10 1.13 -3.36
N ASP A 189 -4.60 0.32 -4.29
CA ASP A 189 -3.32 -0.32 -4.12
C ASP A 189 -2.47 -0.37 -5.39
N VAL A 190 -1.18 -0.55 -5.15
CA VAL A 190 -0.24 -1.06 -6.14
C VAL A 190 0.48 -2.25 -5.51
N ILE A 191 0.38 -3.40 -6.16
CA ILE A 191 1.05 -4.64 -5.77
C ILE A 191 2.13 -4.94 -6.81
N LYS A 192 3.38 -4.99 -6.38
CA LYS A 192 4.51 -5.23 -7.27
C LYS A 192 5.37 -6.37 -6.77
N PRO A 193 5.58 -7.42 -7.57
CA PRO A 193 6.54 -8.46 -7.25
C PRO A 193 7.93 -7.86 -7.05
N THR A 194 8.52 -8.11 -5.89
CA THR A 194 9.92 -7.77 -5.66
C THR A 194 10.76 -8.85 -6.34
N LEU A 195 11.55 -8.46 -7.33
CA LEU A 195 12.60 -9.33 -7.81
C LEU A 195 13.62 -9.46 -6.67
N VAL A 196 13.73 -10.64 -6.06
CA VAL A 196 14.91 -10.98 -5.26
C VAL A 196 16.07 -11.08 -6.24
N LYS A 197 16.68 -9.94 -6.56
CA LYS A 197 17.98 -9.95 -7.23
C LYS A 197 18.98 -10.45 -6.18
N HIS A 198 19.46 -11.68 -6.36
CA HIS A 198 20.75 -12.06 -5.80
C HIS A 198 21.82 -11.16 -6.46
N TYR A 199 22.00 -9.95 -5.94
CA TYR A 199 23.17 -9.14 -6.26
C TYR A 199 24.35 -9.73 -5.47
N ASP A 200 25.09 -10.65 -6.08
CA ASP A 200 26.46 -10.92 -5.64
C ASP A 200 27.33 -9.77 -6.15
N LEU A 201 27.57 -8.75 -5.30
CA LEU A 201 28.38 -7.56 -5.61
C LEU A 201 29.88 -7.85 -5.80
N ARG A 202 30.27 -9.07 -6.17
CA ARG A 202 31.69 -9.47 -6.28
C ARG A 202 32.21 -9.64 -7.70
N ASN A 203 31.39 -9.52 -8.74
CA ASN A 203 31.81 -9.81 -10.12
C ASN A 203 31.65 -8.65 -11.11
N GLU A 204 31.91 -7.42 -10.70
CA GLU A 204 32.19 -6.31 -11.64
C GLU A 204 33.50 -5.59 -11.29
N GLN A 205 34.56 -6.36 -11.05
CA GLN A 205 35.94 -5.93 -11.30
C GLN A 205 36.77 -7.16 -11.65
N GLN A 206 36.73 -7.58 -12.92
CA GLN A 206 37.84 -8.26 -13.61
C GLN A 206 37.62 -8.24 -15.13
#